data_AF-A0A9J7LJ93-F1
#
_entry.id   AF-A0A9J7LJ93-F1
#
_cell.length_a   1.000
_cell.length_b   1.000
_cell.length_c   1.000
_cell.angle_alpha   90.00
_cell.angle_beta   90.00
_cell.angle_gamma   90.00
#
_symmetry.space_group_name_H-M   'P 1'
#
loop_
_entity.id
_entity.type
_entity.pdbx_description
1 polymer ?
#
loop_
_entity_poly.entity_id
_entity_poly.type
_entity_poly.pdbx_seq_one_letter_code
_entity_poly.pdbx_strand_id
1 'polypeptide(L)'
;MDHFFAGGIFPLQSPEGVYKYNLDQAKRACEERGAVLASYNRLYEAWQQGLSHCACGWLSDGTSRFPMQAVHDGCGSAKVNMCDRSEADAWCFRSRGVTFPLRSPEGTYKYNLDQAKHACEQQAGAVLATYDQLYEAWQQGLNYCACGWLSDGTSRYPMQVVHKDCGSAAKVNTCGRSVADAWCFLKYCK
;
A
#
# COMPACT_ATOMS: atom_id res chain seq x y z
N MET A 1 14.18 -0.12 -7.61
CA MET A 1 13.47 1.13 -7.23
C MET A 1 12.14 1.08 -7.94
N ASP A 2 11.04 0.96 -7.21
CA ASP A 2 9.72 0.87 -7.80
C ASP A 2 9.38 2.23 -8.42
N HIS A 3 9.32 2.32 -9.75
CA HIS A 3 8.85 3.52 -10.45
C HIS A 3 7.35 3.65 -10.22
N PHE A 4 6.95 4.47 -9.26
CA PHE A 4 5.55 4.85 -9.05
C PHE A 4 5.07 5.67 -10.24
N PHE A 5 4.10 5.13 -10.98
CA PHE A 5 3.39 5.92 -11.97
C PHE A 5 2.33 6.79 -11.28
N ALA A 6 1.91 7.86 -11.95
CA ALA A 6 0.91 8.79 -11.42
C ALA A 6 -0.33 8.02 -10.92
N GLY A 7 -0.78 8.34 -9.70
CA GLY A 7 -1.92 7.66 -9.07
C GLY A 7 -1.59 6.43 -8.23
N GLY A 8 -0.33 6.08 -7.99
CA GLY A 8 0.04 4.99 -7.06
C GLY A 8 -0.08 3.59 -7.66
N ILE A 9 -0.24 3.48 -8.99
CA ILE A 9 -0.15 2.23 -9.72
C ILE A 9 1.32 1.93 -10.08
N PHE A 10 1.69 0.65 -10.06
CA PHE A 10 3.02 0.21 -10.48
C PHE A 10 2.96 -1.23 -11.03
N PRO A 11 3.79 -1.58 -12.03
CA PRO A 11 3.92 -2.95 -12.49
C PRO A 11 4.77 -3.75 -11.50
N LEU A 12 4.42 -5.02 -11.32
CA LEU A 12 5.18 -5.97 -10.52
C LEU A 12 5.38 -7.26 -11.30
N GLN A 13 6.64 -7.58 -11.57
CA GLN A 13 7.05 -8.80 -12.25
C GLN A 13 7.36 -9.91 -11.23
N SER A 14 7.26 -11.18 -11.66
CA SER A 14 7.77 -12.31 -10.89
C SER A 14 9.30 -12.31 -10.81
N PRO A 15 9.88 -12.69 -9.65
CA PRO A 15 11.30 -12.99 -9.54
C PRO A 15 11.76 -14.09 -10.51
N GLU A 16 10.85 -14.98 -10.94
CA GLU A 16 11.13 -16.08 -11.87
C GLU A 16 11.13 -15.65 -13.34
N GLY A 17 10.76 -14.39 -13.62
CA GLY A 17 10.76 -13.83 -14.97
C GLY A 17 9.44 -13.16 -15.35
N VAL A 18 9.39 -12.70 -16.60
CA VAL A 18 8.24 -12.00 -17.18
C VAL A 18 7.08 -12.98 -17.40
N TYR A 19 5.88 -12.57 -17.04
CA TYR A 19 4.63 -13.33 -17.25
C TYR A 19 4.64 -14.71 -16.57
N LYS A 20 4.91 -14.73 -15.27
CA LYS A 20 4.94 -15.96 -14.45
C LYS A 20 3.91 -16.00 -13.34
N TYR A 21 3.10 -14.96 -13.17
CA TYR A 21 2.00 -15.00 -12.22
C TYR A 21 0.72 -15.50 -12.88
N ASN A 22 0.03 -16.42 -12.22
CA ASN A 22 -1.43 -16.53 -12.32
C ASN A 22 -2.11 -15.45 -11.45
N LEU A 23 -3.44 -15.33 -11.53
CA LEU A 23 -4.19 -14.29 -10.82
C LEU A 23 -3.97 -14.30 -9.30
N ASP A 24 -4.00 -15.48 -8.69
CA ASP A 24 -3.84 -15.62 -7.23
C ASP A 24 -2.42 -15.29 -6.77
N GLN A 25 -1.41 -15.69 -7.55
CA GLN A 25 -0.02 -15.31 -7.29
C GLN A 25 0.19 -13.80 -7.44
N ALA A 26 -0.38 -13.18 -8.48
CA ALA A 26 -0.32 -11.74 -8.70
C ALA A 26 -0.96 -10.96 -7.55
N LYS A 27 -2.10 -11.43 -7.05
CA LYS A 27 -2.77 -10.85 -5.88
C LYS A 27 -1.87 -10.88 -4.65
N ARG A 28 -1.35 -12.05 -4.30
CA ARG A 28 -0.44 -12.20 -3.15
C ARG A 28 0.82 -11.35 -3.30
N ALA A 29 1.39 -11.30 -4.50
CA ALA A 29 2.60 -10.52 -4.76
C ALA A 29 2.38 -9.01 -4.55
N CYS A 30 1.22 -8.46 -4.94
CA CYS A 30 0.88 -7.08 -4.60
C CYS A 30 0.69 -6.89 -3.09
N GLU A 31 0.02 -7.81 -2.42
CA GLU A 31 -0.22 -7.77 -0.96
C GLU A 31 1.10 -7.80 -0.17
N GLU A 32 2.07 -8.63 -0.58
CA GLU A 32 3.43 -8.70 -0.01
C GLU A 32 4.21 -7.39 -0.21
N ARG A 33 3.80 -6.55 -1.16
CA ARG A 33 4.34 -5.21 -1.40
C ARG A 33 3.47 -4.11 -0.79
N GLY A 34 2.56 -4.43 0.12
CA GLY A 34 1.66 -3.44 0.74
C GLY A 34 0.78 -2.71 -0.27
N ALA A 35 0.37 -3.43 -1.30
CA ALA A 35 -0.51 -2.97 -2.36
C ALA A 35 -1.63 -3.99 -2.57
N VAL A 36 -2.55 -3.68 -3.46
CA VAL A 36 -3.55 -4.63 -3.97
C VAL A 36 -3.48 -4.67 -5.48
N LEU A 37 -4.06 -5.68 -6.13
CA LEU A 37 -4.26 -5.58 -7.58
C LEU A 37 -5.07 -4.33 -7.89
N ALA A 38 -4.61 -3.57 -8.88
CA ALA A 38 -5.28 -2.38 -9.35
C ALA A 38 -6.61 -2.77 -10.01
N SER A 39 -7.62 -1.91 -9.87
CA SER A 39 -8.83 -2.02 -10.68
C SER A 39 -8.58 -1.47 -12.09
N TYR A 40 -9.45 -1.83 -13.03
CA TYR A 40 -9.44 -1.24 -14.38
C TYR A 40 -9.46 0.29 -14.33
N ASN A 41 -10.32 0.89 -13.50
CA ASN A 41 -10.43 2.34 -13.39
C ASN A 41 -9.11 2.97 -12.94
N ARG A 42 -8.37 2.34 -12.01
CA ARG A 42 -7.05 2.84 -11.59
C ARG A 42 -6.03 2.77 -12.73
N LEU A 43 -6.01 1.69 -13.50
CA LEU A 43 -5.13 1.57 -14.67
C LEU A 43 -5.51 2.61 -15.74
N TYR A 44 -6.80 2.82 -15.97
CA TYR A 44 -7.32 3.76 -16.95
C TYR A 44 -7.01 5.22 -16.56
N GLU A 45 -7.21 5.60 -15.29
CA GLU A 45 -6.82 6.92 -14.76
C GLU A 45 -5.32 7.18 -14.92
N ALA A 46 -4.48 6.18 -14.64
CA ALA A 46 -3.04 6.29 -14.83
C ALA A 46 -2.67 6.42 -16.31
N TRP A 47 -3.35 5.70 -17.20
CA TRP A 47 -3.22 5.87 -18.65
C TRP A 47 -3.65 7.27 -19.09
N GLN A 48 -4.75 7.84 -18.60
CA GLN A 48 -5.11 9.24 -18.92
C GLN A 48 -4.03 10.24 -18.46
N GLN A 49 -3.20 9.88 -17.49
CA GLN A 49 -2.08 10.67 -16.98
C GLN A 49 -0.72 10.33 -17.66
N GLY A 50 -0.73 9.60 -18.78
CA GLY A 50 0.46 9.34 -19.58
C GLY A 50 1.14 7.99 -19.32
N LEU A 51 0.57 7.10 -18.51
CA LEU A 51 1.12 5.76 -18.33
C LEU A 51 1.13 5.00 -19.69
N SER A 52 2.32 4.56 -20.10
CA SER A 52 2.55 3.71 -21.27
C SER A 52 3.49 2.59 -20.88
N HIS A 53 3.06 1.33 -20.99
CA HIS A 53 3.84 0.16 -20.62
C HIS A 53 3.39 -1.07 -21.42
N CYS A 54 4.25 -1.58 -22.28
CA CYS A 54 3.96 -2.71 -23.17
C CYS A 54 4.20 -4.06 -22.48
N ALA A 55 3.48 -4.31 -21.38
CA ALA A 55 3.49 -5.61 -20.71
C ALA A 55 2.15 -5.88 -20.02
N CYS A 56 1.60 -7.09 -20.18
CA CYS A 56 0.33 -7.42 -19.52
C CYS A 56 0.52 -7.65 -18.04
N GLY A 57 -0.38 -7.07 -17.26
CA GLY A 57 -0.53 -7.36 -15.84
C GLY A 57 -1.96 -7.72 -15.49
N TRP A 58 -2.12 -8.57 -14.47
CA TRP A 58 -3.40 -8.87 -13.86
C TRP A 58 -4.00 -7.64 -13.17
N LEU A 59 -5.33 -7.54 -13.23
CA LEU A 59 -6.15 -6.58 -12.51
C LEU A 59 -7.09 -7.29 -11.52
N SER A 60 -7.67 -6.52 -10.61
CA SER A 60 -8.54 -7.03 -9.54
C SER A 60 -9.83 -7.69 -10.05
N ASP A 61 -10.24 -7.41 -11.29
CA ASP A 61 -11.42 -8.00 -11.94
C ASP A 61 -11.11 -9.33 -12.65
N GLY A 62 -9.89 -9.83 -12.51
CA GLY A 62 -9.43 -11.06 -13.15
C GLY A 62 -9.08 -10.92 -14.63
N THR A 63 -9.14 -9.70 -15.19
CA THR A 63 -8.63 -9.45 -16.55
C THR A 63 -7.14 -9.16 -16.52
N SER A 64 -6.44 -9.45 -17.62
CA SER A 64 -5.06 -9.01 -17.83
C SER A 64 -4.99 -7.96 -18.94
N ARG A 65 -4.27 -6.86 -18.69
CA ARG A 65 -4.29 -5.67 -19.57
C ARG A 65 -2.95 -4.94 -19.58
N PHE A 66 -2.76 -4.07 -20.57
CA PHE A 66 -1.59 -3.18 -20.66
C PHE A 66 -1.95 -1.81 -21.29
N PRO A 67 -1.48 -0.69 -20.71
CA PRO A 67 -1.76 0.65 -21.22
C PRO A 67 -0.72 1.10 -22.26
N MET A 68 -1.16 1.70 -23.36
CA MET A 68 -0.27 2.31 -24.37
C MET A 68 -0.72 3.73 -24.70
N GLN A 69 0.18 4.72 -24.64
CA GLN A 69 -0.11 6.10 -25.07
C GLN A 69 -0.06 6.30 -26.59
N ALA A 70 0.72 5.46 -27.27
CA ALA A 70 0.90 5.52 -28.72
C ALA A 70 0.96 4.10 -29.27
N VAL A 71 0.63 3.97 -30.57
CA VAL A 71 0.88 2.73 -31.32
C VAL A 71 2.39 2.54 -31.41
N HIS A 72 2.86 1.32 -31.13
CA HIS A 72 4.27 0.96 -31.23
C HIS A 72 4.38 -0.45 -31.82
N ASP A 73 5.39 -0.69 -32.65
CA ASP A 73 5.63 -2.00 -33.24
C ASP A 73 5.82 -3.07 -32.15
N GLY A 74 5.12 -4.20 -32.29
CA GLY A 74 5.09 -5.26 -31.28
C GLY A 74 4.16 -5.00 -30.08
N CYS A 75 3.50 -3.84 -30.04
CA CYS A 75 2.57 -3.44 -28.99
C CYS A 75 1.20 -3.07 -29.58
N GLY A 76 0.18 -3.05 -28.73
CA GLY A 76 -1.20 -2.76 -29.13
C GLY A 76 -1.45 -1.30 -29.54
N SER A 77 -2.73 -0.95 -29.69
CA SER A 77 -3.15 0.42 -30.03
C SER A 77 -3.00 1.37 -28.84
N ALA A 78 -3.07 2.67 -29.09
CA ALA A 78 -3.04 3.74 -28.07
C ALA A 78 -4.29 3.72 -27.14
N LYS A 79 -4.40 2.70 -26.28
CA LYS A 79 -5.49 2.45 -25.33
C LYS A 79 -5.02 1.53 -24.21
N VAL A 80 -5.91 1.23 -23.26
CA VAL A 80 -5.75 0.08 -22.36
C VAL A 80 -6.15 -1.19 -23.11
N ASN A 81 -5.16 -1.93 -23.58
CA ASN A 81 -5.32 -3.15 -24.36
C ASN A 81 -5.59 -4.35 -23.45
N MET A 82 -6.41 -5.29 -23.94
CA MET A 82 -6.65 -6.59 -23.31
C MET A 82 -5.52 -7.57 -23.66
N CYS A 83 -5.28 -8.53 -22.78
CA CYS A 83 -4.42 -9.67 -23.05
C CYS A 83 -5.23 -10.96 -23.00
N ASP A 84 -4.91 -11.84 -23.94
CA ASP A 84 -5.43 -13.21 -23.96
C ASP A 84 -4.31 -14.16 -23.53
N ARG A 85 -4.02 -14.16 -22.22
CA ARG A 85 -2.96 -14.99 -21.62
C ARG A 85 -3.40 -15.58 -20.29
N SER A 86 -2.98 -16.82 -20.03
CA SER A 86 -3.15 -17.51 -18.75
C SER A 86 -2.12 -17.10 -17.69
N GLU A 87 -1.04 -16.43 -18.10
CA GLU A 87 0.01 -15.89 -17.23
C GLU A 87 0.36 -14.44 -17.62
N ALA A 88 0.63 -13.61 -16.62
CA ALA A 88 0.94 -12.20 -16.78
C ALA A 88 1.79 -11.69 -15.61
N ASP A 89 2.19 -10.43 -15.67
CA ASP A 89 2.72 -9.71 -14.51
C ASP A 89 1.55 -9.21 -13.64
N ALA A 90 1.77 -8.28 -12.72
CA ALA A 90 0.70 -7.69 -11.91
C ALA A 90 0.68 -6.16 -12.04
N TRP A 91 -0.51 -5.57 -12.15
CA TRP A 91 -0.70 -4.15 -11.88
C TRP A 91 -1.07 -3.98 -10.41
N CYS A 92 -0.16 -3.47 -9.61
CA CYS A 92 -0.41 -3.20 -8.19
C CYS A 92 -0.79 -1.74 -7.98
N PHE A 93 -1.65 -1.48 -7.01
CA PHE A 93 -2.07 -0.14 -6.60
C PHE A 93 -1.84 0.04 -5.10
N ARG A 94 -1.13 1.10 -4.74
CA ARG A 94 -0.98 1.57 -3.36
C ARG A 94 -1.63 2.94 -3.22
N SER A 95 -2.57 3.06 -2.28
CA SER A 95 -3.24 4.32 -1.97
C SER A 95 -2.26 5.33 -1.36
N ARG A 96 -2.24 6.57 -1.88
CA ARG A 96 -1.49 7.69 -1.28
C ARG A 96 -2.26 8.28 -0.09
N GLY A 97 -1.54 8.70 0.93
CA GLY A 97 -2.11 9.28 2.14
C GLY A 97 -1.04 9.60 3.17
N VAL A 98 -1.47 9.97 4.37
CA VAL A 98 -0.59 10.24 5.51
C VAL A 98 -0.91 9.31 6.67
N THR A 99 0.13 8.70 7.23
CA THR A 99 0.07 7.96 8.49
C THR A 99 0.39 8.90 9.65
N PHE A 100 -0.44 8.92 10.69
CA PHE A 100 -0.26 9.77 11.86
C PHE A 100 -0.67 9.05 13.16
N PRO A 101 -0.06 9.41 14.31
CA PRO A 101 -0.46 8.87 15.60
C PRO A 101 -1.72 9.56 16.12
N LEU A 102 -2.62 8.80 16.74
CA LEU A 102 -3.79 9.29 17.43
C LEU A 102 -3.84 8.73 18.86
N ARG A 103 -3.82 9.63 19.84
CA ARG A 103 -3.91 9.29 21.27
C ARG A 103 -5.35 9.43 21.76
N SER A 104 -5.71 8.67 22.81
CA SER A 104 -6.96 8.89 23.52
C SER A 104 -6.98 10.24 24.25
N PRO A 105 -8.13 10.95 24.28
CA PRO A 105 -8.33 12.09 25.17
C PRO A 105 -8.10 11.76 26.65
N GLU A 106 -8.28 10.49 27.04
CA GLU A 106 -8.09 9.99 28.41
C GLU A 106 -6.61 9.68 28.75
N GLY A 107 -5.70 9.91 27.80
CA GLY A 107 -4.26 9.73 27.96
C GLY A 107 -3.67 8.64 27.07
N THR A 108 -2.40 8.30 27.33
CA THR A 108 -1.63 7.35 26.52
C THR A 108 -2.04 5.91 26.80
N TYR A 109 -2.10 5.09 25.75
CA TYR A 109 -2.39 3.64 25.81
C TYR A 109 -3.73 3.31 26.46
N LYS A 110 -4.81 3.92 25.95
CA LYS A 110 -6.17 3.71 26.44
C LYS A 110 -7.09 2.99 25.46
N TYR A 111 -6.72 2.92 24.18
CA TYR A 111 -7.54 2.23 23.20
C TYR A 111 -7.27 0.73 23.22
N ASN A 112 -8.34 -0.07 23.23
CA ASN A 112 -8.32 -1.40 22.62
C ASN A 112 -8.41 -1.29 21.09
N LEU A 113 -8.32 -2.41 20.37
CA LEU A 113 -8.31 -2.40 18.89
C LEU A 113 -9.58 -1.78 18.29
N ASP A 114 -10.76 -2.12 18.81
CA ASP A 114 -12.04 -1.61 18.29
C ASP A 114 -12.20 -0.11 18.55
N GLN A 115 -11.81 0.35 19.73
CA GLN A 115 -11.80 1.78 20.09
C GLN A 115 -10.83 2.55 19.20
N ALA A 116 -9.63 1.99 18.93
CA ALA A 116 -8.64 2.61 18.06
C ALA A 116 -9.17 2.74 16.62
N LYS A 117 -9.83 1.70 16.12
CA LYS A 117 -10.50 1.71 14.82
C LYS A 117 -11.54 2.83 14.74
N HIS A 118 -12.46 2.86 15.71
CA HIS A 118 -13.50 3.88 15.75
C HIS A 118 -12.92 5.30 15.88
N ALA A 119 -11.87 5.47 16.70
CA ALA A 119 -11.22 6.76 16.88
C ALA A 119 -10.59 7.30 15.59
N CYS A 120 -9.95 6.43 14.78
CA CYS A 120 -9.45 6.82 13.46
C CYS A 120 -10.57 7.20 12.50
N GLU A 121 -11.68 6.47 12.49
CA GLU A 121 -12.84 6.77 11.64
C GLU A 121 -13.42 8.18 11.90
N GLN A 122 -13.35 8.66 13.14
CA GLN A 122 -13.74 10.03 13.49
C GLN A 122 -12.78 11.12 12.96
N GLN A 123 -11.55 10.76 12.54
CA GLN A 123 -10.57 11.70 11.99
C GLN A 123 -10.73 11.86 10.48
N ALA A 124 -11.76 12.59 10.07
CA ALA A 124 -12.05 12.89 8.66
C ALA A 124 -12.14 11.63 7.77
N GLY A 125 -12.65 10.52 8.31
CA GLY A 125 -12.77 9.26 7.59
C GLY A 125 -11.45 8.49 7.42
N ALA A 126 -10.43 8.79 8.24
CA ALA A 126 -9.24 7.96 8.33
C ALA A 126 -9.58 6.54 8.81
N VAL A 127 -8.68 5.61 8.57
CA VAL A 127 -8.80 4.22 9.04
C VAL A 127 -7.54 3.84 9.80
N LEU A 128 -7.53 2.70 10.52
CA LEU A 128 -6.26 2.19 11.03
C LEU A 128 -5.28 1.96 9.89
N ALA A 129 -4.04 2.40 10.08
CA ALA A 129 -2.97 2.19 9.14
C ALA A 129 -2.65 0.70 9.01
N THR A 130 -2.21 0.29 7.83
CA THR A 130 -1.56 -1.02 7.62
C THR A 130 -0.11 -0.96 8.09
N TYR A 131 0.50 -2.13 8.28
CA TYR A 131 1.94 -2.20 8.56
C TYR A 131 2.75 -1.45 7.49
N ASP A 132 2.41 -1.63 6.21
CA ASP A 132 3.15 -1.02 5.11
C ASP A 132 3.01 0.49 5.06
N GLN A 133 1.83 1.03 5.39
CA GLN A 133 1.64 2.48 5.52
C GLN A 133 2.45 3.06 6.68
N LEU A 134 2.57 2.35 7.80
CA LEU A 134 3.44 2.75 8.92
C LEU A 134 4.92 2.62 8.54
N TYR A 135 5.30 1.54 7.85
CA TYR A 135 6.65 1.28 7.40
C TYR A 135 7.11 2.31 6.37
N GLU A 136 6.26 2.68 5.42
CA GLU A 136 6.53 3.74 4.45
C GLU A 136 6.73 5.09 5.14
N ALA A 137 5.85 5.44 6.10
CA ALA A 137 6.03 6.65 6.90
C ALA A 137 7.33 6.62 7.70
N TRP A 138 7.70 5.46 8.27
CA TRP A 138 9.01 5.25 8.89
C TRP A 138 10.12 5.48 7.89
N GLN A 139 10.13 4.88 6.70
CA GLN A 139 11.15 5.12 5.67
C GLN A 139 11.28 6.60 5.28
N GLN A 140 10.22 7.38 5.43
CA GLN A 140 10.18 8.83 5.21
C GLN A 140 10.60 9.67 6.43
N GLY A 141 11.07 9.03 7.50
CA GLY A 141 11.63 9.70 8.69
C GLY A 141 10.72 9.71 9.92
N LEU A 142 9.57 9.03 9.91
CA LEU A 142 8.71 8.95 11.09
C LEU A 142 9.46 8.25 12.25
N ASN A 143 9.65 9.00 13.34
CA ASN A 143 10.32 8.57 14.55
C ASN A 143 9.42 8.90 15.75
N TYR A 144 8.73 7.90 16.29
CA TYR A 144 7.71 8.13 17.31
C TYR A 144 7.69 7.01 18.36
N CYS A 145 8.04 7.38 19.59
CA CYS A 145 8.10 6.49 20.72
C CYS A 145 6.72 6.28 21.38
N ALA A 146 5.77 5.69 20.65
CA ALA A 146 4.54 5.21 21.26
C ALA A 146 3.93 4.04 20.50
N CYS A 147 3.47 3.05 21.24
CA CYS A 147 2.72 1.92 20.71
C CYS A 147 1.38 2.38 20.16
N GLY A 148 1.09 2.04 18.90
CA GLY A 148 -0.21 2.25 18.28
C GLY A 148 -0.73 0.99 17.62
N TRP A 149 -2.06 0.80 17.62
CA TRP A 149 -2.73 -0.26 16.87
C TRP A 149 -2.63 -0.04 15.37
N LEU A 150 -2.47 -1.15 14.65
CA LEU A 150 -2.59 -1.25 13.19
C LEU A 150 -3.83 -2.06 12.81
N SER A 151 -4.21 -1.98 11.54
CA SER A 151 -5.38 -2.67 10.97
C SER A 151 -5.29 -4.19 11.01
N ASP A 152 -4.09 -4.77 11.12
CA ASP A 152 -3.85 -6.21 11.30
C ASP A 152 -4.00 -6.68 12.76
N GLY A 153 -4.38 -5.77 13.67
CA GLY A 153 -4.50 -6.06 15.10
C GLY A 153 -3.17 -6.12 15.83
N THR A 154 -2.05 -5.80 15.19
CA THR A 154 -0.75 -5.68 15.88
C THR A 154 -0.56 -4.28 16.46
N SER A 155 0.15 -4.19 17.58
CA SER A 155 0.56 -2.91 18.18
C SER A 155 2.05 -2.65 17.91
N ARG A 156 2.38 -1.52 17.28
CA ARG A 156 3.76 -1.21 16.83
C ARG A 156 4.15 0.26 17.04
N TYR A 157 5.45 0.56 16.94
CA TYR A 157 5.99 1.91 17.01
C TYR A 157 7.24 2.08 16.13
N PRO A 158 7.33 3.12 15.28
CA PRO A 158 8.46 3.35 14.39
C PRO A 158 9.57 4.15 15.08
N MET A 159 10.82 3.67 14.99
CA MET A 159 11.99 4.40 15.50
C MET A 159 13.04 4.57 14.40
N GLN A 160 13.48 5.80 14.16
CA GLN A 160 14.64 6.11 13.32
C GLN A 160 15.95 6.06 14.13
N VAL A 161 15.87 6.49 15.39
CA VAL A 161 17.02 6.58 16.30
C VAL A 161 16.67 5.83 17.58
N VAL A 162 17.54 4.92 18.00
CA VAL A 162 17.37 4.17 19.25
C VAL A 162 17.68 5.09 20.43
N HIS A 163 16.79 5.12 21.43
CA HIS A 163 16.98 5.83 22.69
C HIS A 163 16.98 4.85 23.85
N LYS A 164 17.60 5.21 24.98
CA LYS A 164 17.69 4.31 26.16
C LYS A 164 16.32 3.85 26.65
N ASP A 165 15.32 4.72 26.55
CA ASP A 165 13.95 4.50 27.03
C ASP A 165 13.00 4.08 25.89
N CYS A 166 13.50 3.95 24.65
CA CYS A 166 12.65 3.64 23.51
C CYS A 166 13.35 3.05 22.29
N GLY A 167 12.83 1.91 21.83
CA GLY A 167 13.34 1.20 20.67
C GLY A 167 14.49 0.28 21.05
N SER A 168 14.50 -0.93 20.50
CA SER A 168 15.67 -1.82 20.54
C SER A 168 16.49 -1.76 19.25
N ALA A 169 15.90 -1.20 18.19
CA ALA A 169 16.52 -1.01 16.89
C ALA A 169 15.81 0.11 16.10
N ALA A 170 16.51 0.68 15.13
CA ALA A 170 15.98 1.62 14.15
C ALA A 170 15.11 0.87 13.13
N LYS A 171 13.84 0.60 13.50
CA LYS A 171 12.86 -0.14 12.72
C LYS A 171 11.44 0.16 13.22
N VAL A 172 10.44 -0.44 12.57
CA VAL A 172 9.09 -0.58 13.13
C VAL A 172 9.10 -1.70 14.17
N ASN A 173 9.07 -1.33 15.45
CA ASN A 173 9.16 -2.24 16.59
C ASN A 173 7.76 -2.71 17.04
N THR A 174 7.68 -3.91 17.60
CA THR A 174 6.43 -4.51 18.14
C THR A 174 6.31 -4.23 19.64
N CYS A 175 5.09 -3.97 20.12
CA CYS A 175 4.85 -3.63 21.53
C CYS A 175 4.29 -4.76 22.40
N GLY A 176 3.55 -5.72 21.84
CA GLY A 176 2.92 -6.81 22.60
C GLY A 176 1.97 -6.34 23.72
N ARG A 177 1.32 -5.18 23.57
CA ARG A 177 0.42 -4.60 24.59
C ARG A 177 -1.04 -4.94 24.31
N SER A 178 -1.86 -5.05 25.36
CA SER A 178 -3.33 -5.21 25.26
C SER A 178 -4.08 -3.90 25.07
N VAL A 179 -3.41 -2.76 25.26
CA VAL A 179 -3.89 -1.40 25.01
C VAL A 179 -2.78 -0.56 24.39
N ALA A 180 -3.14 0.35 23.49
CA ALA A 180 -2.20 1.20 22.77
C ALA A 180 -2.87 2.52 22.34
N ASP A 181 -2.09 3.42 21.72
CA ASP A 181 -2.63 4.52 20.92
C ASP A 181 -3.10 3.93 19.56
N ALA A 182 -3.39 4.76 18.55
CA ALA A 182 -3.75 4.30 17.22
C ALA A 182 -2.80 4.88 16.17
N TRP A 183 -2.42 4.07 15.17
CA TRP A 183 -1.86 4.58 13.92
C TRP A 183 -3.00 4.73 12.92
N CYS A 184 -3.32 5.96 12.55
CA CYS A 184 -4.35 6.25 11.56
C CYS A 184 -3.73 6.56 10.21
N PHE A 185 -4.42 6.19 9.14
CA PHE A 185 -4.08 6.52 7.77
C PHE A 185 -5.23 7.31 7.14
N LEU A 186 -4.93 8.57 6.81
CA LEU A 186 -5.85 9.42 6.06
C LEU A 186 -5.48 9.35 4.58
N LYS A 187 -6.38 8.80 3.77
CA LYS A 187 -6.22 8.79 2.31
C LYS A 187 -6.34 10.21 1.79
N TYR A 188 -5.44 10.60 0.88
CA TYR A 188 -5.67 11.84 0.15
C TYR A 188 -6.82 11.63 -0.83
N CYS A 189 -7.92 12.35 -0.63
CA CYS A 189 -8.92 12.50 -1.67
C CYS A 189 -8.28 13.30 -2.82
N LYS A 190 -8.31 12.74 -4.02
CA LYS A 190 -8.27 13.54 -5.25
C LYS A 190 -9.70 13.74 -5.70
#